data_AF-A0A926CKC2-F1
#
_entry.id   AF-A0A926CKC2-F1
#
_cell.length_a   1.000
_cell.length_b   1.000
_cell.length_c   1.000
_cell.angle_alpha   90.00
_cell.angle_beta   90.00
_cell.angle_gamma   90.00
#
_symmetry.space_group_name_H-M   'P 1'
#
loop_
_entity.id
_entity.type
_entity.pdbx_description
1 polymer ?
#
loop_
_entity_poly.entity_id
_entity_poly.type
_entity_poly.pdbx_seq_one_letter_code
_entity_poly.pdbx_strand_id
1 'polypeptide(L)'
;SCGSCHPAGLSDNVVWIFPAGPRRTLSQHADFDLGDPQRKDMRLLNWSANRDEQEDFDSNIRGVSGGAGLIVLADGVTPDPNVNDFLPLPNGGRNQLKVKGVNAWDGLKAFVQFGIRAPISPALKTDPNVITGEALFKAANCQSCHGGASWSSSKVPFTPPPAAALITAGQIVSGLRNVGTFNAATFNEVRQNAAPPLGAAGFVPPSLLSIFAFPNTLLHNGTADSIDQVLENVTHRASGTGGVDTLTNAADRAKLSTFVRSIDATTTPIPVP
;
A
#
# COMPACT_ATOMS: atom_id res chain seq x y z
N SER A 1 -13.10 -8.53 -12.26
CA SER A 1 -11.91 -7.91 -12.91
C SER A 1 -11.20 -7.05 -11.88
N CYS A 2 -10.09 -6.37 -12.21
CA CYS A 2 -9.38 -5.46 -11.28
C CYS A 2 -10.34 -4.45 -10.61
N GLY A 3 -11.28 -3.91 -11.40
CA GLY A 3 -12.27 -2.92 -10.94
C GLY A 3 -13.26 -3.41 -9.89
N SER A 4 -13.36 -4.73 -9.65
CA SER A 4 -14.21 -5.29 -8.60
C SER A 4 -13.68 -4.98 -7.20
N CYS A 5 -12.35 -5.06 -7.03
CA CYS A 5 -11.69 -4.72 -5.76
C CYS A 5 -11.16 -3.28 -5.78
N HIS A 6 -10.79 -2.78 -6.97
CA HIS A 6 -10.26 -1.44 -7.18
C HIS A 6 -11.19 -0.59 -8.04
N PRO A 7 -12.38 -0.20 -7.55
CA PRO A 7 -13.28 0.66 -8.30
C PRO A 7 -12.57 1.97 -8.68
N ALA A 8 -12.50 2.26 -9.98
CA ALA A 8 -11.72 3.37 -10.54
C ALA A 8 -10.21 3.38 -10.17
N GLY A 9 -9.62 2.22 -9.86
CA GLY A 9 -8.25 2.11 -9.36
C GLY A 9 -8.09 2.44 -7.87
N LEU A 10 -9.22 2.67 -7.17
CA LEU A 10 -9.24 2.98 -5.75
C LEU A 10 -9.32 1.70 -4.90
N SER A 11 -10.09 1.72 -3.82
CA SER A 11 -10.28 0.59 -2.91
C SER A 11 -11.77 0.35 -2.70
N ASP A 12 -12.16 -0.92 -2.68
CA ASP A 12 -13.49 -1.39 -2.28
C ASP A 12 -13.69 -1.37 -0.75
N ASN A 13 -12.65 -1.06 0.02
CA ASN A 13 -12.66 -1.08 1.48
C ASN A 13 -12.89 -2.47 2.09
N VAL A 14 -12.67 -3.55 1.35
CA VAL A 14 -12.91 -4.93 1.79
C VAL A 14 -11.61 -5.61 2.20
N VAL A 15 -11.69 -6.48 3.21
CA VAL A 15 -10.62 -7.39 3.60
C VAL A 15 -10.81 -8.74 2.92
N TRP A 16 -9.82 -9.13 2.13
CA TRP A 16 -9.79 -10.38 1.39
C TRP A 16 -8.82 -11.36 2.04
N ILE A 17 -9.12 -12.66 1.98
CA ILE A 17 -8.14 -13.69 2.36
C ILE A 17 -7.28 -14.03 1.14
N PHE A 18 -5.98 -13.74 1.23
CA PHE A 18 -4.99 -14.06 0.20
C PHE A 18 -3.95 -15.08 0.72
N PRO A 19 -3.02 -15.55 -0.13
CA PRO A 19 -1.89 -16.38 0.32
C PRO A 19 -0.99 -15.72 1.37
N ALA A 20 -1.06 -14.39 1.52
CA ALA A 20 -0.38 -13.65 2.57
C ALA A 20 -1.17 -13.58 3.90
N GLY A 21 -2.47 -13.89 3.90
CA GLY A 21 -3.38 -13.68 5.03
C GLY A 21 -4.51 -12.68 4.71
N PRO A 22 -5.26 -12.20 5.72
CA PRO A 22 -6.28 -11.17 5.55
C PRO A 22 -5.64 -9.85 5.10
N ARG A 23 -6.08 -9.31 3.96
CA ARG A 23 -5.56 -8.08 3.37
C ARG A 23 -6.70 -7.20 2.89
N ARG A 24 -6.80 -6.02 3.49
CA ARG A 24 -7.62 -4.93 3.01
C ARG A 24 -7.10 -4.45 1.66
N THR A 25 -7.99 -4.20 0.71
CA THR A 25 -7.61 -3.60 -0.56
C THR A 25 -6.96 -2.23 -0.36
N LEU A 26 -5.78 -2.03 -0.94
CA LEU A 26 -5.09 -0.74 -1.00
C LEU A 26 -5.53 0.03 -2.24
N SER A 27 -5.62 1.34 -2.14
CA SER A 27 -5.84 2.17 -3.33
C SER A 27 -4.53 2.32 -4.11
N GLN A 28 -4.62 2.25 -5.44
CA GLN A 28 -3.44 2.27 -6.31
C GLN A 28 -3.00 3.69 -6.73
N HIS A 29 -3.77 4.73 -6.35
CA HIS A 29 -3.45 6.13 -6.70
C HIS A 29 -2.14 6.66 -6.08
N ALA A 30 -1.57 5.92 -5.13
CA ALA A 30 -0.31 6.20 -4.46
C ALA A 30 0.70 5.05 -4.65
N ASP A 31 0.53 4.21 -5.68
CA ASP A 31 1.51 3.18 -6.01
C ASP A 31 2.80 3.80 -6.56
N PHE A 32 2.68 4.90 -7.29
CA PHE A 32 3.81 5.66 -7.82
C PHE A 32 3.89 7.04 -7.15
N ASP A 33 5.11 7.53 -6.93
CA ASP A 33 5.34 8.84 -6.31
C ASP A 33 4.71 9.95 -7.15
N LEU A 34 3.85 10.76 -6.53
CA LEU A 34 3.15 11.87 -7.19
C LEU A 34 3.98 13.14 -7.29
N GLY A 35 5.08 13.23 -6.53
CA GLY A 35 6.07 14.31 -6.62
C GLY A 35 7.02 14.16 -7.81
N ASP A 36 7.16 12.96 -8.38
CA ASP A 36 7.92 12.73 -9.61
C ASP A 36 7.00 12.80 -10.84
N PRO A 37 7.12 13.81 -11.72
CA PRO A 37 6.34 13.88 -12.95
C PRO A 37 6.53 12.67 -13.87
N GLN A 38 7.67 11.98 -13.76
CA GLN A 38 7.99 10.80 -14.57
C GLN A 38 7.48 9.49 -13.96
N ARG A 39 6.97 9.51 -12.72
CA ARG A 39 6.39 8.34 -12.03
C ARG A 39 7.31 7.13 -12.02
N LYS A 40 8.62 7.35 -11.85
CA LYS A 40 9.64 6.29 -11.87
C LYS A 40 9.72 5.56 -10.55
N ASP A 41 9.49 6.27 -9.44
CA ASP A 41 9.52 5.68 -8.12
C ASP A 41 8.18 5.04 -7.77
N MET A 42 8.22 3.75 -7.45
CA MET A 42 7.06 2.95 -7.04
C MET A 42 7.23 2.45 -5.62
N ARG A 43 6.15 2.34 -4.85
CA ARG A 43 6.16 1.66 -3.55
C ARG A 43 6.38 0.16 -3.71
N LEU A 44 6.87 -0.49 -2.65
CA LEU A 44 6.69 -1.94 -2.52
C LEU A 44 5.19 -2.26 -2.43
N LEU A 45 4.78 -3.27 -3.19
CA LEU A 45 3.38 -3.55 -3.44
C LEU A 45 2.82 -4.57 -2.42
N ASN A 46 1.50 -4.51 -2.25
CA ASN A 46 0.75 -5.13 -1.15
C ASN A 46 1.19 -4.65 0.25
N TRP A 47 0.48 -5.11 1.28
CA TRP A 47 0.87 -4.88 2.68
C TRP A 47 2.15 -5.59 3.07
N SER A 48 2.44 -6.73 2.44
CA SER A 48 3.52 -7.64 2.85
C SER A 48 4.82 -7.44 2.09
N ALA A 49 4.95 -6.40 1.26
CA ALA A 49 6.12 -6.17 0.42
C ALA A 49 6.52 -7.44 -0.37
N ASN A 50 5.54 -8.16 -0.90
CA ASN A 50 5.75 -9.42 -1.60
C ASN A 50 5.77 -9.27 -3.12
N ARG A 51 5.80 -8.02 -3.61
CA ARG A 51 5.83 -7.65 -5.03
C ARG A 51 6.58 -6.34 -5.25
N ASP A 52 7.27 -6.25 -6.37
CA ASP A 52 8.12 -5.15 -6.79
C ASP A 52 7.77 -4.60 -8.18
N GLU A 53 6.80 -5.20 -8.88
CA GLU A 53 6.30 -4.75 -10.17
C GLU A 53 4.76 -4.74 -10.21
N GLN A 54 4.15 -3.84 -10.99
CA GLN A 54 2.71 -3.91 -11.25
C GLN A 54 2.35 -5.19 -12.01
N GLU A 55 3.27 -5.63 -12.86
CA GLU A 55 3.20 -6.84 -13.66
C GLU A 55 3.17 -8.13 -12.81
N ASP A 56 3.64 -8.10 -11.56
CA ASP A 56 3.50 -9.22 -10.61
C ASP A 56 2.04 -9.53 -10.28
N PHE A 57 1.13 -8.58 -10.48
CA PHE A 57 -0.30 -8.84 -10.34
C PHE A 57 -0.87 -9.78 -11.42
N ASP A 58 -0.07 -10.25 -12.38
CA ASP A 58 -0.41 -11.38 -13.24
C ASP A 58 -0.69 -12.64 -12.42
N SER A 59 0.05 -12.83 -11.31
CA SER A 59 -0.22 -13.87 -10.32
C SER A 59 -1.61 -13.74 -9.69
N ASN A 60 -2.14 -12.52 -9.49
CA ASN A 60 -3.52 -12.32 -9.02
C ASN A 60 -4.57 -12.59 -10.11
N ILE A 61 -4.26 -12.26 -11.37
CA ILE A 61 -5.14 -12.62 -12.49
C ILE A 61 -5.32 -14.13 -12.53
N ARG A 62 -4.22 -14.88 -12.37
CA ARG A 62 -4.20 -16.35 -12.37
C ARG A 62 -4.84 -16.95 -11.13
N GLY A 63 -4.32 -16.59 -9.96
CA GLY A 63 -4.65 -17.27 -8.69
C GLY A 63 -5.90 -16.76 -7.97
N VAL A 64 -6.39 -15.56 -8.29
CA VAL A 64 -7.54 -14.95 -7.61
C VAL A 64 -8.69 -14.72 -8.57
N SER A 65 -8.43 -14.15 -9.75
CA SER A 65 -9.50 -13.84 -10.72
C SER A 65 -9.90 -15.05 -11.59
N GLY A 66 -9.10 -16.12 -11.61
CA GLY A 66 -9.33 -17.31 -12.44
C GLY A 66 -9.00 -17.12 -13.93
N GLY A 67 -8.23 -16.09 -14.28
CA GLY A 67 -7.78 -15.84 -15.65
C GLY A 67 -6.50 -16.61 -16.01
N ALA A 68 -6.12 -16.61 -17.29
CA ALA A 68 -4.89 -17.26 -17.74
C ALA A 68 -3.62 -16.40 -17.52
N GLY A 69 -3.77 -15.14 -17.13
CA GLY A 69 -2.70 -14.14 -17.14
C GLY A 69 -2.62 -13.38 -18.46
N LEU A 70 -1.82 -12.32 -18.47
CA LEU A 70 -1.55 -11.45 -19.61
C LEU A 70 -0.12 -11.63 -20.14
N ILE A 71 0.80 -12.19 -19.35
CA ILE A 71 2.16 -12.53 -19.79
C ILE A 71 2.13 -13.89 -20.53
N VAL A 72 2.64 -13.88 -21.76
CA VAL A 72 2.54 -14.98 -22.72
C VAL A 72 3.90 -15.32 -23.34
N LEU A 73 3.99 -16.50 -23.96
CA LEU A 73 5.15 -16.94 -24.73
C LEU A 73 5.25 -16.17 -26.07
N ALA A 74 6.28 -16.50 -26.84
CA ALA A 74 6.59 -15.84 -28.12
C ALA A 74 5.48 -15.98 -29.18
N ASP A 75 4.58 -16.95 -29.05
CA ASP A 75 3.41 -17.09 -29.91
C ASP A 75 2.32 -16.02 -29.67
N GLY A 76 2.48 -15.20 -28.62
CA GLY A 76 1.60 -14.09 -28.29
C GLY A 76 0.29 -14.49 -27.64
N VAL A 77 0.08 -15.77 -27.31
CA VAL A 77 -1.20 -16.27 -26.77
C VAL A 77 -1.06 -17.32 -25.67
N THR A 78 -0.03 -18.16 -25.71
CA THR A 78 0.16 -19.21 -24.70
C THR A 78 0.63 -18.57 -23.39
N PRO A 79 -0.06 -18.76 -22.26
CA PRO A 79 0.38 -18.20 -20.98
C PRO A 79 1.79 -18.64 -20.62
N ASP A 80 2.64 -17.70 -20.25
CA ASP A 80 3.99 -18.00 -19.79
C ASP A 80 3.91 -18.68 -18.41
N PRO A 81 4.52 -19.86 -18.21
CA PRO A 81 4.50 -20.55 -16.92
C PRO A 81 5.47 -19.96 -15.89
N ASN A 82 6.40 -19.11 -16.30
CA ASN A 82 7.46 -18.57 -15.43
C ASN A 82 7.08 -17.21 -14.80
N VAL A 83 5.79 -16.93 -14.61
CA VAL A 83 5.33 -15.76 -13.85
C VAL A 83 5.49 -16.04 -12.36
N ASN A 84 6.38 -15.29 -11.72
CA ASN A 84 6.70 -15.43 -10.30
C ASN A 84 6.92 -14.04 -9.70
N ASP A 85 6.58 -13.85 -8.43
CA ASP A 85 6.95 -12.63 -7.71
C ASP A 85 8.50 -12.62 -7.52
N PHE A 86 9.16 -11.49 -7.78
CA PHE A 86 10.62 -11.26 -7.66
C PHE A 86 11.55 -12.03 -8.59
N LEU A 87 11.65 -13.36 -8.46
CA LEU A 87 12.69 -14.18 -9.08
C LEU A 87 12.08 -15.35 -9.84
N PRO A 88 12.76 -15.88 -10.88
CA PRO A 88 14.13 -15.60 -11.31
C PRO A 88 14.28 -14.40 -12.27
N LEU A 89 13.18 -13.87 -12.78
CA LEU A 89 13.15 -12.85 -13.82
C LEU A 89 12.08 -11.81 -13.46
N PRO A 90 12.26 -10.54 -13.88
CA PRO A 90 11.20 -9.55 -13.73
C PRO A 90 10.03 -9.93 -14.64
N ASN A 91 8.81 -9.65 -14.20
CA ASN A 91 7.60 -9.76 -14.99
C ASN A 91 7.45 -8.59 -15.98
N GLY A 92 8.03 -7.44 -15.66
CA GLY A 92 8.12 -6.29 -16.56
C GLY A 92 8.88 -6.60 -17.85
N GLY A 93 8.46 -6.01 -18.97
CA GLY A 93 9.15 -6.11 -20.26
C GLY A 93 9.03 -7.46 -20.99
N ARG A 94 8.27 -8.41 -20.44
CA ARG A 94 8.00 -9.71 -21.08
C ARG A 94 6.96 -9.59 -22.21
N ASN A 95 6.86 -10.66 -23.01
CA ASN A 95 5.80 -10.79 -24.02
C ASN A 95 4.42 -10.80 -23.35
N GLN A 96 3.48 -10.08 -23.94
CA GLN A 96 2.16 -9.86 -23.36
C GLN A 96 1.07 -10.05 -24.42
N LEU A 97 -0.14 -10.40 -23.95
CA LEU A 97 -1.34 -10.20 -24.74
C LEU A 97 -1.44 -8.75 -25.19
N LYS A 98 -1.93 -8.55 -26.41
CA LYS A 98 -2.14 -7.21 -26.96
C LYS A 98 -3.62 -6.90 -27.05
N VAL A 99 -4.02 -5.75 -26.51
CA VAL A 99 -5.37 -5.20 -26.67
C VAL A 99 -5.27 -4.01 -27.62
N LYS A 100 -5.87 -4.13 -28.81
CA LYS A 100 -5.79 -3.09 -29.87
C LYS A 100 -4.35 -2.69 -30.21
N GLY A 101 -3.44 -3.67 -30.26
CA GLY A 101 -2.01 -3.45 -30.57
C GLY A 101 -1.16 -2.96 -29.39
N VAL A 102 -1.76 -2.67 -28.23
CA VAL A 102 -1.04 -2.25 -27.02
C VAL A 102 -0.81 -3.46 -26.12
N ASN A 103 0.42 -3.63 -25.63
CA ASN A 103 0.77 -4.60 -24.60
C ASN A 103 -0.09 -4.40 -23.35
N ALA A 104 -0.77 -5.45 -22.88
CA ALA A 104 -1.83 -5.31 -21.88
C ALA A 104 -1.33 -4.81 -20.50
N TRP A 105 -0.20 -5.30 -20.00
CA TRP A 105 0.42 -4.80 -18.77
C TRP A 105 0.98 -3.39 -18.94
N ASP A 106 1.56 -3.06 -20.09
CA ASP A 106 2.06 -1.69 -20.34
C ASP A 106 0.89 -0.69 -20.24
N GLY A 107 -0.27 -1.03 -20.81
CA GLY A 107 -1.49 -0.23 -20.71
C GLY A 107 -2.05 -0.14 -19.28
N LEU A 108 -2.09 -1.26 -18.55
CA LEU A 108 -2.55 -1.29 -17.16
C LEU A 108 -1.64 -0.49 -16.23
N LYS A 109 -0.33 -0.67 -16.36
CA LYS A 109 0.68 0.07 -15.60
C LYS A 109 0.62 1.55 -15.90
N ALA A 110 0.50 1.95 -17.16
CA ALA A 110 0.31 3.36 -17.52
C ALA A 110 -0.97 3.95 -16.90
N PHE A 111 -2.06 3.18 -16.85
CA PHE A 111 -3.28 3.60 -16.15
C PHE A 111 -3.05 3.78 -14.64
N VAL A 112 -2.34 2.86 -13.97
CA VAL A 112 -2.00 3.00 -12.54
C VAL A 112 -1.06 4.18 -12.30
N GLN A 113 -0.05 4.35 -13.15
CA GLN A 113 0.96 5.42 -13.05
C GLN A 113 0.37 6.82 -13.25
N PHE A 114 -0.54 6.98 -14.21
CA PHE A 114 -0.96 8.31 -14.68
C PHE A 114 -2.47 8.55 -14.70
N GLY A 115 -3.28 7.49 -14.69
CA GLY A 115 -4.73 7.56 -14.91
C GLY A 115 -5.57 7.67 -13.64
N ILE A 116 -5.09 7.17 -12.51
CA ILE A 116 -5.84 7.17 -11.25
C ILE A 116 -5.68 8.51 -10.54
N ARG A 117 -6.80 9.14 -10.17
CA ARG A 117 -6.80 10.43 -9.47
C ARG A 117 -7.00 10.24 -7.97
N ALA A 118 -6.17 10.91 -7.18
CA ALA A 118 -6.32 10.97 -5.73
C ALA A 118 -7.59 11.77 -5.36
N PRO A 119 -8.50 11.23 -4.53
CA PRO A 119 -9.64 11.98 -4.03
C PRO A 119 -9.23 13.27 -3.30
N ILE A 120 -9.98 14.36 -3.47
CA ILE A 120 -9.73 15.64 -2.80
C ILE A 120 -10.54 15.72 -1.51
N SER A 121 -9.87 16.01 -0.39
CA SER A 121 -10.52 16.07 0.92
C SER A 121 -11.43 17.30 0.99
N PRO A 122 -12.64 17.17 1.56
CA PRO A 122 -13.51 18.31 1.80
C PRO A 122 -13.04 19.17 2.99
N ALA A 123 -12.04 18.72 3.74
CA ALA A 123 -11.54 19.44 4.91
C ALA A 123 -10.78 20.73 4.52
N LEU A 124 -11.07 21.82 5.22
CA LEU A 124 -10.36 23.08 5.04
C LEU A 124 -8.97 22.97 5.68
N LYS A 125 -7.91 23.23 4.89
CA LYS A 125 -6.52 23.22 5.40
C LYS A 125 -6.27 24.31 6.46
N THR A 126 -7.10 25.34 6.46
CA THR A 126 -7.08 26.45 7.43
C THR A 126 -7.87 26.17 8.70
N ASP A 127 -8.52 25.00 8.83
CA ASP A 127 -9.20 24.61 10.07
C ASP A 127 -8.18 24.53 11.23
N PRO A 128 -8.44 25.19 12.39
CA PRO A 128 -7.55 25.14 13.54
C PRO A 128 -7.19 23.73 14.02
N ASN A 129 -8.10 22.75 13.90
CA ASN A 129 -7.85 21.37 14.26
C ASN A 129 -6.93 20.67 13.26
N VAL A 130 -7.03 21.00 11.96
CA VAL A 130 -6.11 20.49 10.93
C VAL A 130 -4.71 21.04 11.17
N ILE A 131 -4.57 22.35 11.40
CA ILE A 131 -3.28 23.00 11.68
C ILE A 131 -2.63 22.42 12.94
N THR A 132 -3.40 22.27 14.03
CA THR A 132 -2.89 21.68 15.27
C THR A 132 -2.53 20.20 15.07
N GLY A 133 -3.35 19.45 14.33
CA GLY A 133 -3.11 18.05 14.00
C GLY A 133 -1.83 17.85 13.18
N GLU A 134 -1.53 18.75 12.25
CA GLU A 134 -0.28 18.73 11.48
C GLU A 134 0.95 18.92 12.40
N ALA A 135 0.86 19.87 13.34
CA ALA A 135 1.93 20.08 14.32
C ALA A 135 2.17 18.85 15.19
N LEU A 136 1.08 18.20 15.64
CA LEU A 136 1.13 16.94 16.40
C LEU A 136 1.73 15.79 15.56
N PHE A 137 1.36 15.68 14.28
CA PHE A 137 1.90 14.69 13.36
C PHE A 137 3.44 14.81 13.25
N LYS A 138 3.93 16.06 13.09
CA LYS A 138 5.37 16.35 13.04
C LYS A 138 6.07 16.05 14.36
N ALA A 139 5.48 16.44 15.49
CA ALA A 139 6.04 16.26 16.83
C ALA A 139 6.11 14.78 17.26
N ALA A 140 5.12 13.97 16.87
CA ALA A 140 5.14 12.52 17.06
C ALA A 140 5.96 11.77 16.00
N ASN A 141 6.62 12.49 15.09
CA ASN A 141 7.46 11.97 14.03
C ASN A 141 6.75 10.94 13.12
N CYS A 142 5.46 11.13 12.87
CA CYS A 142 4.66 10.25 12.00
C CYS A 142 5.19 10.25 10.56
N GLN A 143 5.76 11.37 10.12
CA GLN A 143 6.37 11.56 8.80
C GLN A 143 7.56 10.63 8.53
N SER A 144 8.20 10.05 9.56
CA SER A 144 9.26 9.05 9.38
C SER A 144 8.80 7.83 8.58
N CYS A 145 7.51 7.48 8.67
CA CYS A 145 6.89 6.39 7.92
C CYS A 145 5.83 6.86 6.92
N HIS A 146 5.16 7.98 7.19
CA HIS A 146 4.02 8.51 6.43
C HIS A 146 4.28 9.91 5.84
N GLY A 147 5.54 10.28 5.62
CA GLY A 147 5.94 11.54 5.00
C GLY A 147 6.20 11.42 3.50
N GLY A 148 6.77 12.48 2.92
CA GLY A 148 7.10 12.58 1.51
C GLY A 148 5.86 12.82 0.63
N ALA A 149 6.09 12.99 -0.68
CA ALA A 149 5.03 13.27 -1.65
C ALA A 149 4.01 12.12 -1.75
N SER A 150 4.43 10.88 -1.46
CA SER A 150 3.56 9.71 -1.41
C SER A 150 2.85 9.51 -0.07
N TRP A 151 3.11 10.33 0.96
CA TRP A 151 2.62 10.13 2.34
C TRP A 151 2.88 8.71 2.87
N SER A 152 4.03 8.15 2.46
CA SER A 152 4.54 6.82 2.76
C SER A 152 6.04 6.80 2.47
N SER A 153 6.79 6.16 3.34
CA SER A 153 8.22 5.88 3.17
C SER A 153 8.52 4.69 2.26
N SER A 154 7.49 3.96 1.81
CA SER A 154 7.65 2.77 0.97
C SER A 154 8.14 3.13 -0.43
N LYS A 155 9.19 2.44 -0.86
CA LYS A 155 9.75 2.51 -2.21
C LYS A 155 10.39 1.18 -2.57
N VAL A 156 10.40 0.81 -3.85
CA VAL A 156 11.24 -0.26 -4.38
C VAL A 156 12.67 0.29 -4.49
N PRO A 157 13.65 -0.21 -3.72
CA PRO A 157 14.99 0.38 -3.65
C PRO A 157 15.98 -0.23 -4.66
N PHE A 158 15.49 -0.95 -5.67
CA PHE A 158 16.29 -1.69 -6.64
C PHE A 158 15.58 -1.70 -8.00
N THR A 159 16.29 -2.07 -9.05
CA THR A 159 15.66 -2.43 -10.33
C THR A 159 15.24 -3.89 -10.26
N PRO A 160 13.95 -4.22 -10.49
CA PRO A 160 13.50 -5.60 -10.59
C PRO A 160 14.32 -6.41 -11.61
N PRO A 161 14.65 -7.67 -11.31
CA PRO A 161 14.31 -8.39 -10.08
C PRO A 161 15.28 -8.07 -8.93
N PRO A 162 14.88 -8.22 -7.66
CA PRO A 162 15.78 -8.00 -6.53
C PRO A 162 16.89 -9.05 -6.48
N ALA A 163 18.01 -8.70 -5.86
CA ALA A 163 18.99 -9.69 -5.42
C ALA A 163 18.34 -10.67 -4.42
N ALA A 164 18.61 -11.97 -4.54
CA ALA A 164 18.01 -13.01 -3.70
C ALA A 164 18.18 -12.76 -2.19
N ALA A 165 19.29 -12.14 -1.78
CA ALA A 165 19.56 -11.80 -0.38
C ALA A 165 18.59 -10.74 0.20
N LEU A 166 17.86 -10.02 -0.64
CA LEU A 166 16.85 -9.04 -0.20
C LEU A 166 15.50 -9.71 0.13
N ILE A 167 15.31 -10.97 -0.27
CA ILE A 167 14.04 -11.70 -0.12
C ILE A 167 14.16 -12.60 1.11
N THR A 168 13.30 -12.37 2.10
CA THR A 168 13.12 -13.27 3.25
C THR A 168 11.67 -13.72 3.31
N ALA A 169 11.43 -15.04 3.28
CA ALA A 169 10.09 -15.62 3.35
C ALA A 169 9.10 -15.03 2.31
N GLY A 170 9.59 -14.70 1.11
CA GLY A 170 8.77 -14.10 0.05
C GLY A 170 8.43 -12.62 0.26
N GLN A 171 9.22 -11.90 1.06
CA GLN A 171 9.02 -10.48 1.36
C GLN A 171 10.33 -9.69 1.25
N ILE A 172 10.24 -8.42 0.85
CA ILE A 172 11.31 -7.43 1.02
C ILE A 172 11.18 -6.82 2.42
N VAL A 173 11.79 -7.49 3.41
CA VAL A 173 11.60 -7.17 4.84
C VAL A 173 12.08 -5.76 5.20
N SER A 174 13.06 -5.20 4.49
CA SER A 174 13.55 -3.82 4.70
C SER A 174 12.47 -2.76 4.45
N GLY A 175 11.45 -3.08 3.65
CA GLY A 175 10.29 -2.21 3.40
C GLY A 175 9.18 -2.30 4.44
N LEU A 176 9.28 -3.23 5.41
CA LEU A 176 8.25 -3.47 6.42
C LEU A 176 8.53 -2.69 7.70
N ARG A 177 7.47 -2.32 8.41
CA ARG A 177 7.52 -1.72 9.74
C ARG A 177 6.65 -2.52 10.69
N ASN A 178 7.26 -3.03 11.75
CA ASN A 178 6.53 -3.66 12.84
C ASN A 178 6.20 -2.60 13.90
N VAL A 179 4.94 -2.19 13.90
CA VAL A 179 4.41 -1.10 14.73
C VAL A 179 3.27 -1.57 15.64
N GLY A 180 3.23 -2.88 15.94
CA GLY A 180 2.25 -3.46 16.85
C GLY A 180 0.83 -3.59 16.29
N THR A 181 0.66 -3.60 14.97
CA THR A 181 -0.65 -3.75 14.30
C THR A 181 -0.96 -5.19 13.87
N PHE A 182 -0.01 -6.11 14.03
CA PHE A 182 -0.19 -7.53 13.75
C PHE A 182 -0.38 -8.33 15.05
N ASN A 183 -1.41 -9.19 15.07
CA ASN A 183 -1.62 -10.17 16.14
C ASN A 183 -1.98 -11.52 15.53
N ALA A 184 -1.05 -12.47 15.57
CA ALA A 184 -1.22 -13.82 15.02
C ALA A 184 -2.30 -14.65 15.75
N ALA A 185 -2.75 -14.24 16.94
CA ALA A 185 -3.82 -14.90 17.68
C ALA A 185 -5.22 -14.42 17.27
N THR A 186 -5.33 -13.38 16.44
CA THR A 186 -6.64 -12.92 15.94
C THR A 186 -7.24 -14.01 15.06
N PHE A 187 -8.52 -14.33 15.29
CA PHE A 187 -9.21 -15.46 14.64
C PHE A 187 -9.09 -15.47 13.10
N ASN A 188 -9.18 -14.31 12.46
CA ASN A 188 -9.12 -14.16 11.00
C ASN A 188 -7.70 -13.96 10.46
N GLU A 189 -6.67 -13.96 11.31
CA GLU A 189 -5.27 -13.82 10.93
C GLU A 189 -4.72 -15.19 10.48
N VAL A 190 -5.28 -15.68 9.38
CA VAL A 190 -4.97 -16.98 8.76
C VAL A 190 -4.97 -16.85 7.23
N ARG A 191 -4.21 -17.71 6.55
CA ARG A 191 -4.24 -17.82 5.08
C ARG A 191 -5.46 -18.63 4.62
N GLN A 192 -5.72 -18.60 3.32
CA GLN A 192 -6.77 -19.39 2.66
C GLN A 192 -6.70 -20.91 2.92
N ASN A 193 -5.52 -21.42 3.29
CA ASN A 193 -5.25 -22.82 3.61
C ASN A 193 -5.05 -23.05 5.12
N ALA A 194 -5.50 -22.13 5.97
CA ALA A 194 -5.32 -22.13 7.42
C ALA A 194 -3.86 -22.10 7.93
N ALA A 195 -2.87 -21.89 7.06
CA ALA A 195 -1.48 -21.71 7.48
C ALA A 195 -1.25 -20.31 8.11
N PRO A 196 -0.20 -20.14 8.93
CA PRO A 196 0.13 -18.84 9.55
C PRO A 196 0.37 -17.75 8.50
N PRO A 197 -0.25 -16.56 8.61
CA PRO A 197 -0.11 -15.49 7.62
C PRO A 197 1.24 -14.78 7.70
N LEU A 198 1.53 -13.97 6.68
CA LEU A 198 2.61 -12.99 6.74
C LEU A 198 2.17 -11.82 7.64
N GLY A 199 3.11 -11.23 8.39
CA GLY A 199 2.83 -10.07 9.24
C GLY A 199 3.75 -9.93 10.46
N ALA A 200 4.45 -11.00 10.84
CA ALA A 200 5.41 -10.96 11.95
C ALA A 200 6.55 -9.94 11.74
N ALA A 201 6.98 -9.74 10.49
CA ALA A 201 7.95 -8.73 10.11
C ALA A 201 7.36 -7.30 9.99
N GLY A 202 6.04 -7.16 10.19
CA GLY A 202 5.29 -5.92 9.97
C GLY A 202 4.74 -5.78 8.56
N PHE A 203 4.33 -4.56 8.23
CA PHE A 203 3.70 -4.22 6.96
C PHE A 203 4.36 -3.01 6.31
N VAL A 204 4.20 -2.88 5.00
CA VAL A 204 4.54 -1.67 4.26
C VAL A 204 3.68 -0.51 4.78
N PRO A 205 4.26 0.63 5.17
CA PRO A 205 3.49 1.81 5.52
C PRO A 205 2.53 2.20 4.36
N PRO A 206 1.20 2.10 4.54
CA PRO A 206 0.28 2.55 3.51
C PRO A 206 0.39 4.07 3.33
N SER A 207 0.09 4.57 2.13
CA SER A 207 -0.05 6.00 1.92
C SER A 207 -1.22 6.54 2.74
N LEU A 208 -1.04 7.69 3.40
CA LEU A 208 -2.14 8.43 4.01
C LEU A 208 -2.86 9.36 3.02
N LEU A 209 -2.38 9.43 1.78
CA LEU A 209 -2.97 10.28 0.77
C LEU A 209 -4.43 9.89 0.54
N SER A 210 -5.31 10.88 0.69
CA SER A 210 -6.75 10.73 0.44
C SER A 210 -7.42 9.64 1.29
N ILE A 211 -6.85 9.30 2.45
CA ILE A 211 -7.37 8.22 3.31
C ILE A 211 -8.81 8.45 3.78
N PHE A 212 -9.28 9.70 3.81
CA PHE A 212 -10.67 10.05 4.12
C PHE A 212 -11.69 9.39 3.17
N ALA A 213 -11.29 9.07 1.94
CA ALA A 213 -12.15 8.41 0.96
C ALA A 213 -12.38 6.92 1.28
N PHE A 214 -11.60 6.36 2.21
CA PHE A 214 -11.67 4.96 2.64
C PHE A 214 -11.75 4.89 4.18
N PRO A 215 -12.84 5.38 4.78
CA PRO A 215 -12.86 5.76 6.19
C PRO A 215 -12.85 4.60 7.19
N ASN A 216 -13.25 3.40 6.77
CA ASN A 216 -13.46 2.24 7.65
C ASN A 216 -12.51 1.10 7.27
N THR A 217 -12.57 -0.02 8.03
CA THR A 217 -11.80 -1.26 7.78
C THR A 217 -10.31 -1.01 7.55
N LEU A 218 -9.73 -0.08 8.30
CA LEU A 218 -8.32 0.28 8.28
C LEU A 218 -7.41 -0.83 8.83
N LEU A 219 -6.10 -0.64 8.65
CA LEU A 219 -5.06 -1.64 8.87
C LEU A 219 -5.15 -2.79 7.86
N HIS A 220 -4.17 -3.70 7.90
CA HIS A 220 -4.06 -4.77 6.90
C HIS A 220 -5.23 -5.74 6.95
N ASN A 221 -5.85 -5.95 8.10
CA ASN A 221 -6.92 -6.93 8.31
C ASN A 221 -8.27 -6.30 8.68
N GLY A 222 -8.40 -4.98 8.58
CA GLY A 222 -9.65 -4.28 8.88
C GLY A 222 -10.00 -4.18 10.36
N THR A 223 -9.03 -4.35 11.27
CA THR A 223 -9.28 -4.34 12.73
C THR A 223 -9.60 -2.97 13.32
N ALA A 224 -9.48 -1.89 12.55
CA ALA A 224 -9.85 -0.55 12.98
C ALA A 224 -10.85 0.10 12.01
N ASP A 225 -11.97 0.61 12.52
CA ASP A 225 -13.03 1.24 11.72
C ASP A 225 -12.88 2.76 11.57
N SER A 226 -11.83 3.34 12.17
CA SER A 226 -11.54 4.77 12.05
C SER A 226 -10.07 5.07 12.36
N ILE A 227 -9.59 6.24 11.91
CA ILE A 227 -8.27 6.75 12.29
C ILE A 227 -8.15 6.95 13.81
N ASP A 228 -9.24 7.32 14.46
CA ASP A 228 -9.28 7.48 15.92
C ASP A 228 -8.99 6.15 16.62
N GLN A 229 -9.56 5.04 16.14
CA GLN A 229 -9.28 3.69 16.66
C GLN A 229 -7.84 3.23 16.33
N VAL A 230 -7.31 3.57 15.15
CA VAL A 230 -5.89 3.31 14.84
C VAL A 230 -4.96 4.02 15.85
N LEU A 231 -5.34 5.23 16.28
CA LEU A 231 -4.59 6.02 17.26
C LEU A 231 -4.78 5.50 18.71
N GLU A 232 -5.66 4.55 18.99
CA GLU A 232 -5.74 3.90 20.30
C GLU A 232 -4.57 2.94 20.54
N ASN A 233 -3.95 2.43 19.48
CA ASN A 233 -2.76 1.58 19.56
C ASN A 233 -1.52 2.41 19.97
N VAL A 234 -1.09 2.25 21.22
CA VAL A 234 0.05 2.97 21.81
C VAL A 234 1.34 2.68 21.05
N THR A 235 1.60 1.40 20.78
CA THR A 235 2.79 0.94 20.07
C THR A 235 2.89 1.61 18.70
N HIS A 236 1.78 1.68 17.98
CA HIS A 236 1.74 2.32 16.66
C HIS A 236 2.00 3.83 16.76
N ARG A 237 1.23 4.57 17.55
CA ARG A 237 1.35 6.03 17.61
C ARG A 237 2.67 6.53 18.21
N ALA A 238 3.33 5.72 19.04
CA ALA A 238 4.64 6.03 19.61
C ALA A 238 5.83 5.51 18.79
N SER A 239 5.58 4.83 17.66
CA SER A 239 6.66 4.23 16.85
C SER A 239 7.63 5.27 16.27
N GLY A 240 7.14 6.48 15.94
CA GLY A 240 7.98 7.56 15.41
C GLY A 240 8.96 8.14 16.44
N THR A 241 8.67 8.00 17.73
CA THR A 241 9.44 8.59 18.85
C THR A 241 10.24 7.55 19.62
N GLY A 242 10.49 6.37 19.04
CA GLY A 242 11.20 5.28 19.71
C GLY A 242 10.43 4.68 20.89
N GLY A 243 9.09 4.80 20.90
CA GLY A 243 8.21 4.25 21.93
C GLY A 243 7.73 5.26 22.98
N VAL A 244 8.14 6.52 22.91
CA VAL A 244 7.65 7.57 23.83
C VAL A 244 6.28 8.09 23.37
N ASP A 245 5.21 7.75 24.10
CA ASP A 245 3.86 8.22 23.76
C ASP A 245 3.66 9.71 24.08
N THR A 246 3.74 10.55 23.04
CA THR A 246 3.50 12.00 23.13
C THR A 246 2.03 12.38 22.88
N LEU A 247 1.16 11.41 22.61
CA LEU A 247 -0.23 11.59 22.18
C LEU A 247 -1.20 10.96 23.19
N THR A 248 -0.91 11.08 24.49
CA THR A 248 -1.74 10.53 25.58
C THR A 248 -3.10 11.24 25.72
N ASN A 249 -3.20 12.50 25.31
CA ASN A 249 -4.44 13.27 25.32
C ASN A 249 -5.38 12.90 24.15
N ALA A 250 -6.60 12.49 24.47
CA ALA A 250 -7.62 12.12 23.47
C ALA A 250 -8.02 13.27 22.54
N ALA A 251 -8.06 14.51 23.05
CA ALA A 251 -8.39 15.68 22.24
C ALA A 251 -7.30 15.97 21.20
N ASP A 252 -6.04 15.71 21.53
CA ASP A 252 -4.92 15.88 20.60
C ASP A 252 -4.92 14.77 19.53
N ARG A 253 -5.25 13.53 19.91
CA ARG A 253 -5.49 12.44 18.94
C ARG A 253 -6.62 12.78 17.96
N ALA A 254 -7.72 13.38 18.43
CA ALA A 254 -8.82 13.79 17.55
C ALA A 254 -8.41 14.88 16.53
N LYS A 255 -7.55 15.82 16.94
CA LYS A 255 -6.99 16.84 16.02
C LYS A 255 -6.04 16.19 15.01
N LEU A 256 -5.16 15.30 15.47
CA LEU A 256 -4.27 14.52 14.59
C LEU A 256 -5.07 13.72 13.56
N SER A 257 -6.12 13.03 13.99
CA SER A 257 -7.06 12.30 13.13
C SER A 257 -7.73 13.20 12.09
N THR A 258 -8.10 14.43 12.50
CA THR A 258 -8.64 15.46 11.59
C THR A 258 -7.62 15.90 10.55
N PHE A 259 -6.36 16.12 10.94
CA PHE A 259 -5.28 16.38 9.99
C PHE A 259 -5.07 15.21 9.02
N VAL A 260 -5.00 13.97 9.51
CA VAL A 260 -4.79 12.79 8.66
C VAL A 260 -5.90 12.64 7.62
N ARG A 261 -7.17 12.86 7.99
CA ARG A 261 -8.30 12.88 7.04
C ARG A 261 -8.28 14.09 6.09
N SER A 262 -7.56 15.15 6.44
CA SER A 262 -7.38 16.29 5.55
C SER A 262 -6.35 16.04 4.45
N ILE A 263 -5.51 15.00 4.55
CA ILE A 263 -4.43 14.76 3.58
C ILE A 263 -5.00 14.40 2.20
N ASP A 264 -4.65 15.18 1.18
CA ASP A 264 -4.92 14.92 -0.23
C ASP A 264 -3.79 15.52 -1.10
N ALA A 265 -3.96 15.49 -2.43
CA ALA A 265 -2.94 15.95 -3.39
C ALA A 265 -2.64 17.47 -3.32
N THR A 266 -3.43 18.25 -2.60
CA THR A 266 -3.19 19.69 -2.36
C THR A 266 -2.47 19.97 -1.04
N THR A 267 -2.40 18.98 -0.14
CA THR A 267 -1.67 19.11 1.12
C THR A 267 -0.17 19.15 0.84
N THR A 268 0.52 20.14 1.38
CA THR A 268 1.99 20.24 1.26
C THR A 268 2.64 19.02 1.92
N PRO A 269 3.45 18.24 1.20
CA PRO A 269 4.13 17.07 1.76
C PRO A 269 5.03 17.44 2.94
N ILE A 270 5.01 16.63 4.00
CA ILE A 270 5.94 16.75 5.12
C ILE A 270 7.17 15.90 4.80
N PRO A 271 8.39 16.46 4.73
CA PRO A 271 9.60 15.69 4.45
C PRO A 271 9.82 14.57 5.46
N VAL A 272 10.33 13.44 4.99
CA VAL A 272 10.88 12.40 5.88
C VAL A 272 12.18 12.95 6.50
N PRO A 273 12.43 12.78 7.82
CA PRO A 273 13.63 13.28 8.48
C PRO A 273 14.92 12.61 8.01
#